data_AF-A0A519KNJ9-F1
#
_entry.id   AF-A0A519KNJ9-F1
#
_cell.length_a   1.000
_cell.length_b   1.000
_cell.length_c   1.000
_cell.angle_alpha   90.00
_cell.angle_beta   90.00
_cell.angle_gamma   90.00
#
_symmetry.space_group_name_H-M   'P 1'
#
loop_
_entity.id
_entity.type
_entity.pdbx_description
1 polymer ?
#
loop_
_entity_poly.entity_id
_entity_poly.type
_entity_poly.pdbx_seq_one_letter_code
_entity_poly.pdbx_strand_id
1 'polypeptide(L)' 'MSTYYAIGLMSGTSLDGLDLCYSKFTNNSSDWDFEILECETLPYSSV' A
#
# COMPACT_ATOMS: atom_id res chain seq x y z
N MET A 1 -3.87 -9.75 -19.74
CA MET A 1 -3.23 -8.70 -18.93
C MET A 1 -4.30 -8.09 -18.06
N SER A 2 -4.21 -8.30 -16.76
CA SER A 2 -5.19 -7.79 -15.80
C SER A 2 -4.49 -6.85 -14.83
N THR A 3 -5.08 -5.69 -14.60
CA THR A 3 -4.56 -4.68 -13.67
C THR A 3 -5.44 -4.63 -12.44
N TYR A 4 -4.80 -4.63 -11.28
CA TYR A 4 -5.43 -4.59 -9.97
C TYR A 4 -4.88 -3.40 -9.20
N TYR A 5 -5.79 -2.68 -8.57
CA TYR A 5 -5.45 -1.60 -7.67
C TYR A 5 -5.75 -2.05 -6.25
N ALA A 6 -4.79 -1.85 -5.35
CA ALA A 6 -4.90 -2.24 -3.96
C ALA A 6 -4.44 -1.11 -3.06
N ILE A 7 -5.09 -0.98 -1.91
CA ILE A 7 -4.63 -0.13 -0.82
C ILE A 7 -4.08 -1.06 0.26
N GLY A 8 -2.77 -0.97 0.49
CA GLY A 8 -2.10 -1.61 1.62
C GLY A 8 -2.21 -0.73 2.86
N LEU A 9 -2.44 -1.36 4.00
CA LEU A 9 -2.50 -0.71 5.31
C LEU A 9 -1.56 -1.44 6.27
N MET A 10 -0.72 -0.71 6.99
CA MET A 10 0.19 -1.26 7.99
C MET A 10 0.22 -0.38 9.24
N SER A 11 0.05 -1.00 10.41
CA SER A 11 0.25 -0.34 11.70
C SER A 11 1.35 -1.07 12.44
N GLY A 12 2.50 -0.42 12.60
CA GLY A 12 3.59 -0.93 13.44
C GLY A 12 3.20 -1.02 14.91
N THR A 13 3.90 -1.86 15.68
CA THR A 13 3.77 -1.93 17.14
C THR A 13 4.38 -0.71 17.86
N SER A 14 5.07 0.17 17.12
CA SER A 14 5.60 1.47 17.56
C SER A 14 4.52 2.50 17.89
N LEU A 15 3.31 2.33 17.35
CA LEU A 15 2.17 3.24 17.54
C LEU A 15 2.46 4.69 17.09
N ASP A 16 3.29 4.87 16.08
CA ASP A 16 3.63 6.16 15.47
C ASP A 16 2.62 6.61 14.40
N GLY A 17 1.97 5.66 13.73
CA GLY A 17 0.92 5.96 12.77
C GLY A 17 0.38 4.75 12.02
N LEU A 18 -0.46 5.05 11.02
CA LEU A 18 -0.96 4.11 10.02
C LEU A 18 -0.30 4.43 8.68
N ASP A 19 0.43 3.47 8.13
CA ASP A 19 0.99 3.57 6.78
C ASP A 19 -0.06 3.12 5.76
N LEU A 20 -0.24 3.93 4.71
CA LEU A 20 -1.10 3.66 3.56
C LEU A 20 -0.25 3.62 2.30
N CYS A 21 -0.49 2.62 1.46
CA CYS A 21 0.18 2.48 0.17
C CYS A 21 -0.83 2.14 -0.91
N TYR A 22 -0.97 3.03 -1.90
CA TYR A 22 -1.77 2.77 -3.09
C TYR A 22 -0.88 2.12 -4.15
N SER A 23 -1.16 0.87 -4.47
CA SER A 23 -0.34 0.05 -5.37
C SER A 23 -1.13 -0.45 -6.57
N LYS A 24 -0.44 -0.54 -7.72
CA LYS A 24 -0.93 -1.17 -8.95
C LYS A 24 -0.17 -2.45 -9.20
N PHE A 25 -0.90 -3.55 -9.32
CA PHE A 25 -0.38 -4.85 -9.70
C PHE A 25 -0.86 -5.21 -11.10
N THR A 26 0.06 -5.65 -11.96
CA THR A 26 -0.26 -6.06 -13.32
C THR A 26 0.13 -7.52 -13.50
N ASN A 27 -0.87 -8.37 -13.80
CA ASN A 27 -0.65 -9.76 -14.11
C ASN A 27 -0.44 -9.93 -15.62
N ASN A 28 0.77 -10.35 -15.98
CA ASN A 28 1.25 -10.65 -17.32
C ASN A 28 1.34 -12.17 -17.56
N SER A 29 0.27 -12.89 -17.23
CA SER A 29 0.11 -14.35 -17.31
C SER A 29 1.00 -15.10 -16.32
N SER A 30 2.32 -15.08 -16.53
CA SER A 30 3.32 -15.78 -15.70
C SER A 30 4.01 -14.87 -14.70
N ASP A 31 4.03 -13.57 -15.00
CA ASP A 31 4.78 -12.57 -14.27
C ASP A 31 3.85 -11.53 -13.64
N TRP A 32 4.29 -10.99 -12.51
CA TRP A 32 3.61 -9.90 -11.82
C TRP A 32 4.54 -8.69 -11.76
N ASP A 33 4.06 -7.58 -12.31
CA ASP A 33 4.66 -6.27 -12.13
C ASP A 33 3.93 -5.51 -11.03
N PHE A 34 4.67 -4.70 -10.27
CA PHE A 34 4.09 -3.81 -9.26
C PHE A 34 4.62 -2.39 -9.40
N GLU A 35 3.77 -1.43 -9.06
CA GLU A 35 4.10 -0.01 -8.99
C GLU A 35 3.45 0.58 -7.74
N ILE A 36 4.23 1.30 -6.94
CA ILE A 36 3.71 2.14 -5.86
C ILE A 36 3.30 3.48 -6.49
N LEU A 37 2.01 3.79 -6.42
CA LEU A 37 1.44 5.01 -6.99
C LEU A 37 1.47 6.18 -6.02
N GLU A 38 1.17 5.91 -4.74
CA GLU A 38 1.16 6.92 -3.67
C GLU A 38 1.40 6.24 -2.31
N CYS A 39 2.07 6.94 -1.41
CA CYS A 39 2.29 6.49 -0.04
C CYS A 39 2.11 7.64 0.93
N GLU A 40 1.38 7.39 2.02
CA GLU A 40 1.18 8.36 3.08
C GLU A 40 1.22 7.66 4.44
N THR A 41 1.83 8.30 5.44
CA THR A 41 1.72 7.88 6.83
C THR A 41 0.83 8.86 7.57
N LEU A 42 -0.28 8.36 8.12
CA LEU A 42 -1.15 9.13 8.98
C LEU A 42 -0.71 8.96 10.44
N PRO A 43 -0.19 10.00 11.10
CA PRO A 43 0.21 9.89 12.50
C PRO A 43 -1.02 9.64 13.37
N TYR A 44 -0.89 8.78 14.38
CA TYR A 44 -1.97 8.59 15.34
C TYR A 44 -2.20 9.85 16.15
N SER A 45 -3.47 10.19 16.37
CA SER A 45 -3.83 11.28 17.27
C SER A 45 -3.29 10.99 18.66
N SER A 46 -2.63 11.97 19.27
CA SER A 46 -2.38 11.93 20.70
C SER A 46 -3.74 11.90 21.41
N VAL A 47 -4.05 10.75 22.02
CA VAL A 47 -5.21 10.60 22.92
C VAL A 47 -5.01 11.39 24.21
#